data_AF-A0A0P7KTY0-F1
#
_entry.id   AF-A0A0P7KTY0-F1
#
_cell.length_a   1.000
_cell.length_b   1.000
_cell.length_c   1.000
_cell.angle_alpha   90.00
_cell.angle_beta   90.00
_cell.angle_gamma   90.00
#
_symmetry.space_group_name_H-M   'P 1'
#
loop_
_entity.id
_entity.type
_entity.pdbx_description
1 polymer ?
#
loop_
_entity_poly.entity_id
_entity_poly.type
_entity_poly.pdbx_seq_one_letter_code
_entity_poly.pdbx_strand_id
1 'polypeptide(L)' 'MELQDVLRVAGVGLVVALLHVFFDQTGKKEFSFFLFFIAYLYMTAELLRFLRLFFNEILTFFQWLTSSG' A
#
# COMPACT_ATOMS: atom_id res chain seq x y z
N MET A 1 -10.75 -1.51 7.36
CA MET A 1 -9.87 -2.16 6.37
C MET A 1 -10.53 -3.45 5.96
N GLU A 2 -10.95 -3.58 4.71
CA GLU A 2 -11.56 -4.83 4.26
C GLU A 2 -10.47 -5.84 3.88
N LEU A 3 -10.75 -7.14 3.97
CA LEU A 3 -9.86 -8.22 3.50
C LEU A 3 -9.37 -7.97 2.07
N GLN A 4 -10.21 -7.34 1.26
CA GLN A 4 -9.94 -6.93 -0.11
C GLN A 4 -8.76 -5.95 -0.24
N ASP A 5 -8.61 -5.00 0.69
CA ASP A 5 -7.50 -4.03 0.64
C ASP A 5 -6.16 -4.71 0.92
N VAL A 6 -6.15 -5.60 1.92
CA VAL A 6 -4.97 -6.39 2.28
C VAL A 6 -4.58 -7.30 1.11
N LEU A 7 -5.55 -7.97 0.50
CA LEU A 7 -5.32 -8.85 -0.65
C LEU A 7 -4.81 -8.07 -1.86
N ARG A 8 -5.29 -6.84 -2.09
CA ARG A 8 -4.81 -5.97 -3.17
C ARG A 8 -3.34 -5.62 -2.98
N VAL A 9 -2.95 -5.15 -1.79
CA VAL A 9 -1.55 -4.78 -1.51
C VAL A 9 -0.63 -6.00 -1.64
N ALA A 10 -1.02 -7.14 -1.10
CA ALA A 10 -0.26 -8.39 -1.23
C ALA A 10 -0.12 -8.83 -2.70
N GLY A 11 -1.20 -8.75 -3.48
CA GLY A 11 -1.19 -9.07 -4.92
C GLY A 11 -0.27 -8.15 -5.72
N VAL A 12 -0.31 -6.84 -5.47
CA VAL A 12 0.61 -5.89 -6.11
C VAL A 12 2.07 -6.19 -5.74
N GLY A 13 2.35 -6.49 -4.47
CA GLY A 13 3.68 -6.91 -4.03
C GLY A 13 4.19 -8.16 -4.74
N LEU A 14 3.32 -9.16 -4.93
CA LEU A 14 3.65 -10.38 -5.68
C LEU A 14 3.99 -10.07 -7.14
N VAL A 15 3.17 -9.25 -7.82
CA VAL A 15 3.40 -8.88 -9.22
C VAL A 15 4.72 -8.11 -9.38
N VAL A 16 4.99 -7.17 -8.47
CA VAL A 16 6.27 -6.42 -8.47
C VAL A 16 7.45 -7.37 -8.28
N ALA A 17 7.37 -8.34 -7.35
CA ALA A 17 8.44 -9.31 -7.13
C ALA A 17 8.71 -10.17 -8.37
N LEU A 18 7.66 -10.65 -9.04
CA LEU A 18 7.79 -11.44 -10.27
C LEU A 18 8.42 -10.62 -11.41
N LEU A 19 7.97 -9.37 -11.59
CA LEU A 19 8.54 -8.48 -12.59
C LEU A 19 10.00 -8.15 -12.30
N HIS A 20 10.36 -7.97 -11.03
CA HIS A 20 11.75 -7.71 -10.64
C HIS A 20 12.66 -8.87 -11.04
N VAL A 21 12.27 -10.11 -10.71
CA VAL A 21 13.01 -11.32 -11.09
C VAL A 21 13.13 -11.43 -12.61
N PHE A 22 12.06 -11.13 -13.36
CA PHE A 22 12.07 -11.15 -14.82
C PHE A 22 13.06 -10.12 -15.41
N PHE A 23 13.06 -8.88 -14.92
CA PHE A 23 13.98 -7.85 -15.42
C PHE A 23 15.43 -8.11 -15.05
N ASP A 24 15.68 -8.72 -13.89
CA ASP A 24 17.04 -9.10 -13.47
C ASP A 24 17.59 -10.25 -14.33
N GLN A 25 16.77 -11.27 -14.61
CA GLN A 25 17.15 -12.39 -15.48
C GLN A 25 17.38 -11.99 -16.94
N THR A 26 16.67 -10.97 -17.43
CA THR A 26 16.81 -10.47 -18.81
C THR A 26 17.94 -9.43 -18.97
N GLY A 27 18.67 -9.12 -17.89
CA GLY A 27 19.77 -8.13 -17.90
C GLY A 27 19.31 -6.67 -17.99
N LYS A 28 18.00 -6.42 -17.89
CA LYS A 28 17.35 -5.10 -18.04
C LYS A 28 17.26 -4.37 -16.70
N LYS A 29 18.41 -4.17 -16.03
CA LYS A 29 18.48 -3.64 -14.66
C LYS A 29 17.88 -2.26 -14.48
N GLU A 30 17.94 -1.40 -15.50
CA GLU A 30 17.32 -0.07 -15.49
C GLU A 30 15.79 -0.15 -15.30
N PHE A 31 15.14 -1.14 -15.91
CA PHE A 31 13.70 -1.36 -15.76
C PHE A 31 13.33 -1.84 -14.36
N SER A 32 14.21 -2.60 -13.70
CA SER A 32 14.06 -2.97 -12.29
C SER A 32 14.07 -1.74 -11.37
N PHE A 33 14.91 -0.75 -11.65
CA PHE A 33 14.90 0.51 -10.89
C PHE A 33 13.57 1.26 -11.05
N PHE A 34 13.09 1.45 -12.28
CA PHE A 34 11.79 2.11 -12.52
C PHE A 34 10.61 1.34 -11.91
N LEU A 35 10.66 -0.01 -11.96
CA LEU A 35 9.66 -0.87 -11.34
C LEU A 35 9.58 -0.62 -9.82
N PHE A 36 10.73 -0.61 -9.13
CA PHE A 36 10.75 -0.34 -7.70
C PHE A 36 10.34 1.09 -7.36
N PHE A 37 10.71 2.06 -8.19
CA PHE A 37 10.28 3.44 -7.99
C PHE A 37 8.74 3.56 -8.00
N ILE A 38 8.08 2.95 -9.00
CA ILE A 38 6.61 2.93 -9.09
C ILE A 38 6.00 2.15 -7.92
N ALA A 39 6.57 0.99 -7.58
CA ALA A 39 6.11 0.20 -6.44
C ALA A 39 6.19 0.99 -5.12
N TYR A 40 7.27 1.76 -4.92
CA TYR A 40 7.43 2.59 -3.75
C TYR A 40 6.40 3.72 -3.68
N LEU A 41 6.12 4.39 -4.80
CA LEU A 41 5.06 5.39 -4.88
C LEU A 41 3.68 4.80 -4.57
N TYR A 42 3.39 3.63 -5.12
CA TYR A 42 2.15 2.91 -4.81
C TYR A 42 2.04 2.60 -3.31
N MET A 43 3.07 2.02 -2.70
CA MET A 43 3.06 1.68 -1.27
C MET A 43 2.92 2.93 -0.40
N THR A 44 3.55 4.04 -0.78
CA THR A 44 3.41 5.33 -0.08
C THR A 44 1.98 5.85 -0.14
N ALA A 45 1.33 5.77 -1.30
CA ALA A 45 -0.06 6.19 -1.46
C ALA A 45 -1.02 5.30 -0.63
N GLU A 46 -0.79 3.99 -0.59
CA GLU A 46 -1.56 3.08 0.25
C GLU A 46 -1.38 3.36 1.75
N LEU A 47 -0.15 3.64 2.18
CA LEU A 47 0.11 4.04 3.56
C LEU A 47 -0.65 5.32 3.95
N LEU A 48 -0.64 6.33 3.07
CA LEU A 48 -1.41 7.56 3.30
C LEU A 48 -2.92 7.32 3.38
N ARG A 49 -3.45 6.41 2.54
CA ARG A 49 -4.86 6.00 2.63
C ARG A 49 -5.17 5.33 3.96
N PHE A 50 -4.32 4.41 4.42
CA PHE A 50 -4.50 3.78 5.73
C PHE A 50 -4.41 4.77 6.87
N LEU A 51 -3.46 5.69 6.82
CA LEU A 51 -3.31 6.72 7.83
C LEU A 51 -4.57 7.58 7.93
N ARG A 52 -5.14 7.98 6.78
CA ARG A 52 -6.41 8.72 6.74
C ARG A 52 -7.57 7.94 7.34
N LEU A 53 -7.73 6.66 6.99
CA LEU A 53 -8.77 5.81 7.57
C LEU A 53 -8.61 5.68 9.08
N PHE A 54 -7.38 5.45 9.54
CA PHE A 54 -7.06 5.32 10.95
C PHE A 54 -7.41 6.59 11.75
N PHE A 55 -7.04 7.77 11.24
CA PHE A 55 -7.42 9.03 11.90
C PHE A 55 -8.93 9.27 11.90
N ASN A 56 -9.64 8.89 10.83
CA ASN A 56 -11.10 9.00 10.80
C ASN A 56 -11.77 8.10 11.86
N GLU A 57 -11.30 6.87 12.03
CA GLU A 57 -11.80 5.96 13.07
C GLU A 57 -11.53 6.53 14.48
N ILE A 58 -10.33 7.08 14.70
CA ILE A 58 -9.99 7.76 15.96
C ILE A 58 -10.94 8.92 16.24
N LEU A 59 -11.18 9.80 15.26
CA LEU A 59 -12.09 10.93 15.43
C LEU A 59 -13.51 10.47 15.72
N THR A 60 -13.97 9.43 15.04
CA THR A 60 -15.30 8.84 15.25
C THR A 60 -15.43 8.28 16.67
N PHE A 61 -14.40 7.60 17.17
CA PHE A 61 -14.35 7.12 18.54
C PHE A 61 -14.43 8.26 19.57
N PHE A 62 -13.66 9.34 19.36
CA PHE A 62 -13.71 10.49 20.26
C PHE A 62 -15.07 11.21 20.23
N GLN A 63 -15.69 11.34 19.06
CA GLN A 63 -17.03 11.90 18.93
C GLN A 63 -18.04 11.08 19.72
N TRP A 64 -18.04 9.75 19.55
CA TRP A 64 -18.89 8.86 20.32
C TRP A 64 -18.69 9.03 21.83
N LEU A 65 -17.43 9.04 22.29
CA LEU A 65 -17.08 9.21 23.71
C LEU A 65 -17.66 10.52 24.27
N THR A 66 -17.52 11.64 23.54
CA THR A 66 -18.02 12.95 23.98
C THR A 66 -19.55 13.07 23.93
N SER A 67 -20.23 12.29 23.09
CA SER A 67 -21.71 12.28 23.03
C SER A 67 -22.35 11.36 24.08
N SER A 68 -21.54 10.50 24.71
CA SER A 68 -21.99 9.49 25.68
C SER A 68 -21.86 9.95 27.14
N GLY A 69 -21.19 11.08 27.39
CA GLY A 69 -20.98 11.68 28.71
C GLY A 69 -21.78 12.96 28.87
#